data_AF-A0A848UX90-F1
#
_entry.id   AF-A0A848UX90-F1
#
_cell.length_a   1.000
_cell.length_b   1.000
_cell.length_c   1.000
_cell.angle_alpha   90.00
_cell.angle_beta   90.00
_cell.angle_gamma   90.00
#
_symmetry.space_group_name_H-M   'P 1'
#
loop_
_entity.id
_entity.type
_entity.pdbx_description
1 polymer ?
#
loop_
_entity_poly.entity_id
_entity_poly.type
_entity_poly.pdbx_seq_one_letter_code
_entity_poly.pdbx_strand_id
1 'polypeptide(L)'
;IHLSKYDTHALKLQKIFDRCVGLIDEFHPDELAVEAPFFGKNVQSMLKLGRAQGVAIAAALSREIPITEYAPKKIKQSITGNGNAAKEQVAAMLQSILKIPQDKMPKELDATDGLAAALCHHYQSSSPLASKGASSWKAFISQNPGRVR
;
A
#
# COMPACT_ATOMS: atom_id res chain seq x y z
N ILE A 1 -3.32 -11.31 13.40
CA ILE A 1 -3.10 -12.77 13.60
C ILE A 1 -1.75 -12.98 14.27
N HIS A 2 -1.65 -13.75 15.36
CA HIS A 2 -0.36 -14.00 16.01
C HIS A 2 0.31 -15.23 15.36
N LEU A 3 1.19 -14.99 14.39
CA LEU A 3 1.83 -16.05 13.60
C LEU A 3 2.81 -16.92 14.40
N SER A 4 3.22 -16.49 15.59
CA SER A 4 4.09 -17.26 16.49
C SER A 4 3.45 -18.55 17.01
N LYS A 5 2.12 -18.66 16.96
CA LYS A 5 1.36 -19.83 17.42
C LYS A 5 1.39 -21.02 16.46
N TYR A 6 1.99 -20.88 15.29
CA TYR A 6 2.06 -21.93 14.28
C TYR A 6 3.49 -22.42 14.10
N ASP A 7 3.65 -23.74 14.07
CA ASP A 7 4.98 -24.37 14.13
C ASP A 7 5.75 -24.23 12.82
N THR A 8 5.07 -24.41 11.68
CA THR A 8 5.71 -24.42 10.37
C THR A 8 5.51 -23.12 9.62
N HIS A 9 6.48 -22.77 8.77
CA HIS A 9 6.37 -21.60 7.89
C HIS A 9 5.20 -21.76 6.90
N ALA A 10 4.96 -22.96 6.39
CA ALA A 10 3.84 -23.25 5.50
C ALA A 10 2.48 -22.99 6.16
N LEU A 11 2.30 -23.38 7.43
CA LEU A 11 1.07 -23.09 8.17
C LEU A 11 0.88 -21.59 8.38
N LYS A 12 1.96 -20.83 8.66
CA LYS A 12 1.88 -19.36 8.76
C LYS A 12 1.41 -18.74 7.45
N LEU A 13 1.93 -19.21 6.31
CA LEU A 13 1.52 -18.75 5.00
C LEU A 13 0.05 -19.08 4.72
N GLN A 14 -0.39 -20.31 4.98
CA GLN A 14 -1.82 -20.66 4.86
C GLN A 14 -2.70 -19.72 5.68
N LYS A 15 -2.32 -19.40 6.92
CA LYS A 15 -3.11 -18.51 7.78
C LYS A 15 -3.12 -17.05 7.31
N ILE A 16 -2.07 -16.60 6.64
CA ILE A 16 -2.08 -15.30 5.96
C ILE A 16 -3.08 -15.34 4.80
N PHE A 17 -3.03 -16.37 3.96
CA PHE A 17 -3.97 -16.56 2.85
C PHE A 17 -5.43 -16.52 3.33
N ASP A 18 -5.77 -17.43 4.26
CA ASP A 18 -7.13 -17.57 4.80
C ASP A 18 -7.64 -16.24 5.37
N ARG A 19 -6.77 -15.50 6.08
CA ARG A 19 -7.17 -14.22 6.67
C ARG A 19 -7.34 -13.13 5.62
N CYS A 20 -6.47 -13.07 4.60
CA CYS A 20 -6.61 -12.12 3.50
C CYS A 20 -7.90 -12.38 2.71
N VAL A 21 -8.18 -13.63 2.37
CA VAL A 21 -9.43 -14.05 1.73
C VAL A 21 -10.65 -13.63 2.57
N GLY A 22 -10.63 -13.91 3.87
CA GLY A 22 -11.71 -13.52 4.77
C GLY A 22 -11.90 -12.00 4.89
N LEU A 23 -10.82 -11.21 4.84
CA LEU A 23 -10.91 -9.75 4.80
C LEU A 23 -11.51 -9.26 3.48
N ILE A 24 -11.15 -9.87 2.36
CA ILE A 24 -11.70 -9.53 1.05
C ILE A 24 -13.21 -9.83 1.03
N ASP A 25 -13.64 -10.98 1.55
CA ASP A 25 -15.07 -11.33 1.65
C ASP A 25 -15.84 -10.44 2.61
N GLU A 26 -15.20 -9.93 3.66
CA GLU A 26 -15.83 -9.07 4.66
C GLU A 26 -16.02 -7.65 4.12
N PHE A 27 -14.98 -7.09 3.50
CA PHE A 27 -14.93 -5.67 3.14
C PHE A 27 -15.16 -5.38 1.65
N HIS A 28 -15.14 -6.39 0.78
CA HIS A 28 -15.34 -6.26 -0.67
C HIS A 28 -14.52 -5.12 -1.30
N PRO A 29 -13.18 -5.09 -1.12
CA PRO A 29 -12.36 -4.03 -1.71
C PRO A 29 -12.33 -4.14 -3.24
N ASP A 30 -12.32 -3.00 -3.93
CA ASP A 30 -12.18 -2.95 -5.40
C ASP A 30 -10.74 -3.19 -5.87
N GLU A 31 -9.75 -2.83 -5.05
CA GLU A 31 -8.32 -2.88 -5.41
C GLU A 31 -7.47 -3.28 -4.19
N LEU A 32 -6.35 -3.96 -4.44
CA LEU A 32 -5.32 -4.25 -3.45
C LEU A 32 -4.08 -3.38 -3.71
N ALA A 33 -3.65 -2.63 -2.71
CA ALA A 33 -2.38 -1.92 -2.72
C ALA A 33 -1.36 -2.64 -1.82
N VAL A 34 -0.15 -2.87 -2.34
CA VAL A 34 0.96 -3.47 -1.56
C VAL A 34 2.24 -2.66 -1.73
N GLU A 35 3.11 -2.72 -0.71
CA GLU A 35 4.46 -2.17 -0.82
C GLU A 35 5.31 -3.09 -1.71
N ALA A 36 6.03 -2.51 -2.68
CA ALA A 36 6.94 -3.24 -3.53
C ALA A 36 8.14 -3.75 -2.70
N PRO A 37 8.66 -4.96 -2.96
CA PRO A 37 9.77 -5.51 -2.22
C PRO A 37 11.02 -4.62 -2.35
N PHE A 38 11.62 -4.26 -1.21
CA PHE A 38 12.87 -3.51 -1.18
C PHE A 38 14.09 -4.43 -1.03
N PHE A 39 15.18 -4.12 -1.72
CA PHE A 39 16.43 -4.86 -1.64
C PHE A 39 17.06 -4.74 -0.25
N GLY A 40 16.88 -5.77 0.58
CA GLY A 40 17.46 -5.85 1.92
C GLY A 40 18.86 -6.45 1.93
N LYS A 41 19.65 -6.16 2.97
CA LYS A 41 20.98 -6.77 3.18
C LYS A 41 20.93 -8.27 3.47
N ASN A 42 19.79 -8.81 3.94
CA ASN A 42 19.63 -10.22 4.31
C ASN A 42 18.61 -10.92 3.39
N VAL A 43 19.12 -11.75 2.50
CA VAL A 43 18.35 -12.50 1.49
C VAL A 43 17.34 -13.46 2.11
N GLN A 44 17.65 -14.11 3.24
CA GLN A 44 16.73 -15.06 3.87
C GLN A 44 15.49 -14.37 4.46
N SER A 45 15.68 -13.21 5.11
CA SER A 45 14.56 -12.42 5.62
C SER A 45 13.72 -11.87 4.49
N MET A 46 14.37 -11.41 3.41
CA MET A 46 13.69 -10.94 2.20
C MET A 46 12.85 -12.06 1.56
N LEU A 47 13.36 -13.28 1.48
CA LEU A 47 12.63 -14.41 0.92
C LEU A 47 11.40 -14.80 1.78
N LYS A 48 11.54 -14.74 3.11
CA LYS A 48 10.40 -14.98 4.03
C LYS A 48 9.30 -13.94 3.85
N LEU A 49 9.68 -12.66 3.74
CA LEU A 49 8.74 -11.56 3.50
C LEU A 49 8.07 -11.69 2.13
N GLY A 50 8.86 -11.95 1.08
CA GLY A 50 8.35 -12.13 -0.28
C GLY A 50 7.35 -13.28 -0.40
N ARG A 51 7.56 -14.39 0.33
CA ARG A 51 6.57 -15.48 0.40
C ARG A 51 5.26 -15.05 1.04
N ALA A 52 5.31 -14.30 2.15
CA ALA A 52 4.10 -13.78 2.80
C ALA A 52 3.34 -12.80 1.90
N GLN A 53 4.06 -11.89 1.24
CA GLN A 53 3.47 -10.94 0.28
C GLN A 53 2.87 -11.66 -0.94
N GLY A 54 3.59 -12.63 -1.50
CA GLY A 54 3.09 -13.45 -2.62
C GLY A 54 1.80 -14.19 -2.28
N VAL A 55 1.65 -14.63 -1.03
CA VAL A 55 0.41 -15.26 -0.55
C VAL A 55 -0.74 -14.27 -0.41
N ALA A 56 -0.48 -13.05 0.09
CA ALA A 56 -1.49 -11.99 0.13
C ALA A 56 -1.95 -11.58 -1.28
N ILE A 57 -1.01 -11.50 -2.23
CA ILE A 57 -1.27 -11.27 -3.65
C ILE A 57 -2.13 -12.40 -4.24
N ALA A 58 -1.76 -13.66 -3.96
CA ALA A 58 -2.54 -14.81 -4.44
C ALA A 58 -3.97 -14.81 -3.88
N ALA A 59 -4.17 -14.38 -2.63
CA ALA A 59 -5.51 -14.24 -2.04
C ALA A 59 -6.36 -13.21 -2.81
N ALA A 60 -5.80 -12.04 -3.12
CA ALA A 60 -6.48 -11.03 -3.94
C ALA A 60 -6.80 -11.52 -5.35
N LEU A 61 -5.83 -12.15 -6.02
CA LEU A 61 -6.03 -12.71 -7.37
C LEU A 61 -7.08 -13.82 -7.39
N SER A 62 -7.21 -14.61 -6.32
CA SER A 62 -8.24 -15.66 -6.21
C SER A 62 -9.67 -15.09 -6.18
N ARG A 63 -9.81 -13.78 -6.03
CA ARG A 63 -11.06 -13.01 -6.00
C ARG A 63 -11.12 -11.95 -7.08
N GLU A 64 -10.26 -12.06 -8.09
CA GLU A 64 -10.22 -11.16 -9.24
C GLU A 64 -9.97 -9.69 -8.85
N ILE A 65 -9.35 -9.45 -7.69
CA ILE A 65 -9.03 -8.10 -7.22
C ILE A 65 -7.74 -7.63 -7.91
N PRO A 66 -7.76 -6.50 -8.66
CA PRO A 66 -6.57 -5.90 -9.25
C PRO A 66 -5.58 -5.43 -8.19
N ILE A 67 -4.29 -5.48 -8.53
CA ILE A 67 -3.20 -5.23 -7.59
C ILE A 67 -2.29 -4.12 -8.11
N THR A 68 -1.96 -3.18 -7.24
CA THR A 68 -0.96 -2.16 -7.51
C THR A 68 0.16 -2.19 -6.46
N GLU A 69 1.40 -2.18 -6.93
CA GLU A 69 2.57 -2.11 -6.06
C GLU A 69 3.13 -0.69 -5.99
N TYR A 70 3.55 -0.27 -4.79
CA TYR A 70 4.17 1.04 -4.58
C TYR A 70 5.54 0.92 -3.94
N ALA A 71 6.51 1.65 -4.49
CA ALA A 71 7.83 1.76 -3.87
C ALA A 71 7.72 2.38 -2.45
N PRO A 72 8.53 1.93 -1.48
CA PRO A 72 8.49 2.45 -0.11
C PRO A 72 8.61 3.99 -0.04
N LYS A 73 9.51 4.56 -0.85
CA LYS A 73 9.71 6.01 -0.96
C LYS A 73 8.46 6.71 -1.50
N LYS A 74 7.73 6.09 -2.43
CA LYS A 74 6.52 6.65 -3.01
C LYS A 74 5.40 6.72 -1.97
N ILE A 75 5.22 5.67 -1.17
CA ILE A 75 4.27 5.67 -0.05
C ILE A 75 4.59 6.82 0.92
N LYS A 76 5.84 6.90 1.39
CA LYS A 76 6.28 7.99 2.28
C LYS A 76 6.07 9.38 1.68
N GLN A 77 6.40 9.56 0.41
CA GLN A 77 6.22 10.82 -0.32
C GLN A 77 4.74 11.20 -0.42
N SER A 78 3.85 10.25 -0.72
CA SER A 78 2.43 10.50 -0.87
C SER A 78 1.76 10.92 0.45
N ILE A 79 2.25 10.43 1.59
CA ILE A 79 1.67 10.75 2.90
C ILE A 79 2.29 12.00 3.54
N THR A 80 3.61 12.14 3.47
CA THR A 80 4.36 13.16 4.23
C THR A 80 4.92 14.30 3.37
N GLY A 81 4.89 14.17 2.05
CA GLY A 81 5.61 15.06 1.14
C GLY A 81 7.12 14.82 1.09
N ASN A 82 7.65 13.82 1.81
CA ASN A 82 9.07 13.47 1.82
C ASN A 82 9.29 11.94 1.78
N GLY A 83 9.84 11.44 0.68
CA GLY A 83 10.13 10.01 0.49
C GLY A 83 11.15 9.41 1.49
N ASN A 84 11.90 10.23 2.22
CA ASN A 84 12.85 9.81 3.25
C ASN A 84 12.30 9.94 4.68
N ALA A 85 11.01 10.25 4.85
CA ALA A 85 10.41 10.39 6.18
C ALA A 85 10.56 9.12 7.06
N ALA A 86 10.64 9.33 8.37
CA ALA A 86 10.64 8.27 9.36
C ALA A 86 9.24 7.62 9.48
N LYS A 87 9.17 6.38 9.97
CA LYS A 87 7.88 5.65 10.06
C LYS A 87 6.90 6.35 11.03
N GLU A 88 7.44 6.94 12.08
CA GLU A 88 6.72 7.69 13.11
C GLU A 88 6.07 8.94 12.50
N GLN A 89 6.77 9.60 11.58
CA GLN A 89 6.23 10.76 10.85
C GLN A 89 5.09 10.33 9.93
N VAL A 90 5.21 9.17 9.26
CA VAL A 90 4.11 8.61 8.45
C VAL A 90 2.89 8.33 9.34
N ALA A 91 3.07 7.67 10.49
CA ALA A 91 1.99 7.36 11.42
C ALA A 91 1.28 8.62 11.94
N ALA A 92 2.03 9.65 12.35
CA ALA A 92 1.47 10.92 12.80
C ALA A 92 0.67 11.63 11.69
N MET A 93 1.18 11.61 10.45
CA MET A 93 0.48 12.18 9.30
C MET A 93 -0.80 11.40 8.98
N LEU A 94 -0.75 10.06 8.99
CA LEU A 94 -1.94 9.21 8.81
C LEU A 94 -3.01 9.51 9.84
N GLN A 95 -2.63 9.63 11.11
CA GLN A 95 -3.56 9.95 12.19
C GLN A 95 -4.26 11.29 11.94
N SER A 96 -3.50 12.32 11.56
CA SER A 96 -4.02 13.66 11.27
C SER A 96 -4.95 13.65 10.04
N ILE A 97 -4.50 13.05 8.93
CA ILE A 97 -5.24 13.01 7.66
C ILE A 97 -6.57 12.26 7.81
N LEU A 98 -6.52 11.09 8.46
CA LEU A 98 -7.68 10.20 8.61
C LEU A 98 -8.48 10.50 9.89
N LYS A 99 -8.08 11.52 10.66
CA LYS A 99 -8.70 11.96 11.90
C LYS A 99 -8.92 10.80 12.89
N ILE A 100 -7.90 9.94 13.02
CA ILE A 100 -7.98 8.75 13.88
C ILE A 100 -7.76 9.18 15.34
N PRO A 101 -8.71 8.89 16.25
CA PRO A 101 -8.53 9.16 17.68
C PRO A 101 -7.27 8.48 18.24
N GLN A 102 -6.58 9.12 19.18
CA GLN A 102 -5.31 8.62 19.74
C GLN A 102 -5.45 7.21 20.34
N ASP A 103 -6.57 6.92 20.98
CA ASP A 103 -6.90 5.62 21.57
C ASP A 103 -7.13 4.52 20.53
N LYS A 104 -7.51 4.91 19.31
CA LYS A 104 -7.76 4.01 18.17
C LYS A 104 -6.58 3.89 17.22
N MET A 105 -5.51 4.64 17.44
CA MET A 105 -4.35 4.56 16.57
C MET A 105 -3.65 3.21 16.77
N PRO A 106 -3.35 2.46 15.68
CA PRO A 106 -2.68 1.18 15.80
C PRO A 106 -1.36 1.32 16.56
N LYS A 107 -1.20 0.50 17.62
CA LYS A 107 0.04 0.46 18.41
C LYS A 107 1.18 -0.18 17.66
N GLU A 108 0.87 -1.13 16.77
CA GLU A 108 1.85 -1.81 15.93
C GLU A 108 2.04 -1.03 14.62
N LEU A 109 3.30 -0.69 14.31
CA LEU A 109 3.64 0.09 13.12
C LEU A 109 3.30 -0.64 11.80
N ASP A 110 3.19 -1.97 11.83
CA ASP A 110 2.85 -2.77 10.66
C ASP A 110 1.43 -2.47 10.15
N ALA A 111 0.49 -2.17 11.04
CA ALA A 111 -0.86 -1.76 10.64
C ALA A 111 -0.88 -0.37 9.99
N THR A 112 -0.04 0.55 10.46
CA THR A 112 0.14 1.85 9.80
C THR A 112 0.78 1.74 8.43
N ASP A 113 1.68 0.77 8.20
CA ASP A 113 2.28 0.56 6.87
C ASP A 113 1.19 0.13 5.85
N GLY A 114 0.27 -0.76 6.24
CA GLY A 114 -0.87 -1.13 5.40
C GLY A 114 -1.81 0.05 5.11
N LEU A 115 -2.10 0.87 6.13
CA LEU A 115 -2.91 2.08 5.97
C LEU A 115 -2.24 3.13 5.06
N ALA A 116 -0.92 3.27 5.16
CA ALA A 116 -0.14 4.14 4.29
C ALA A 116 -0.21 3.69 2.83
N ALA A 117 -0.09 2.38 2.56
CA ALA A 117 -0.20 1.84 1.22
C ALA A 117 -1.59 2.10 0.61
N ALA A 118 -2.66 1.88 1.38
CA ALA A 118 -4.03 2.14 0.95
C ALA A 118 -4.28 3.63 0.63
N LEU A 119 -3.84 4.54 1.52
CA LEU A 119 -4.00 5.98 1.29
C LEU A 119 -3.12 6.50 0.14
N CYS A 120 -1.90 5.97 0.01
CA CYS A 120 -1.04 6.22 -1.16
C CYS A 120 -1.76 5.83 -2.45
N HIS A 121 -2.37 4.65 -2.49
CA HIS A 121 -3.13 4.18 -3.64
C HIS A 121 -4.30 5.10 -3.96
N HIS A 122 -5.12 5.46 -2.97
CA HIS A 122 -6.22 6.39 -3.13
C HIS A 122 -5.78 7.74 -3.75
N TYR A 123 -4.65 8.31 -3.31
CA TYR A 123 -4.12 9.54 -3.90
C TYR A 123 -3.62 9.37 -5.34
N GLN A 124 -3.07 8.20 -5.67
CA GLN A 124 -2.60 7.96 -7.03
C GLN A 124 -3.73 7.63 -8.00
N SER A 125 -4.77 6.91 -7.58
CA SER A 125 -5.94 6.60 -8.41
C SER A 125 -6.88 7.80 -8.56
N SER A 126 -7.01 8.64 -7.53
CA SER A 126 -7.88 9.83 -7.55
C SER A 126 -7.23 11.05 -8.20
N SER A 127 -5.95 10.98 -8.59
CA SER A 127 -5.27 12.12 -9.19
C SER A 127 -5.84 12.41 -10.60
N PRO A 128 -6.39 13.60 -10.87
CA PRO A 128 -6.85 13.98 -12.20
C PRO A 128 -5.73 13.92 -13.25
N LEU A 129 -4.48 14.08 -12.80
CA LEU A 129 -3.26 13.98 -13.60
C LEU A 129 -2.86 12.52 -13.91
N ALA A 130 -3.34 11.53 -13.13
CA ALA A 130 -3.10 10.12 -13.41
C ALA A 130 -4.06 9.59 -14.50
N SER A 131 -5.30 10.09 -14.54
CA SER A 131 -6.30 9.74 -15.57
C SER A 131 -5.96 10.25 -16.97
N LYS A 132 -5.12 11.28 -17.07
CA LYS A 132 -4.61 11.80 -18.34
C LYS A 132 -3.15 11.40 -18.45
N GLY A 133 -2.89 10.36 -19.25
CA GLY A 133 -1.59 10.16 -19.89
C GLY A 133 -1.23 11.38 -20.74
N ALA A 134 -0.82 12.47 -20.08
CA ALA A 134 -0.36 13.68 -20.70
C ALA A 134 1.16 13.72 -20.56
N SER A 135 1.84 12.76 -21.18
CA SER A 135 3.28 12.81 -21.39
C SER A 135 3.69 13.83 -22.46
N SER A 136 2.92 14.90 -22.66
CA SER A 136 3.29 15.95 -23.58
C SER A 136 2.72 17.31 -23.17
N TRP A 137 3.63 18.24 -22.93
CA TRP A 137 3.33 19.68 -22.81
C TRP A 137 2.50 20.19 -23.99
N LYS A 138 2.63 19.55 -25.16
CA LYS A 138 1.85 19.83 -26.36
C LYS A 138 0.36 19.48 -26.20
N ALA A 139 0.06 18.36 -25.54
CA ALA A 139 -1.32 17.94 -25.27
C ALA A 139 -1.99 18.85 -24.22
N PHE A 140 -1.22 19.31 -23.24
CA PHE A 140 -1.70 20.27 -22.24
C PHE A 140 -2.07 21.64 -22.86
N ILE A 141 -1.21 22.17 -23.73
CA ILE A 141 -1.44 23.43 -24.47
C ILE A 141 -2.65 23.28 -25.42
N SER A 142 -2.75 22.16 -26.13
CA SER A 142 -3.89 21.90 -27.03
C SER A 142 -5.24 21.86 -26.31
N GLN A 143 -5.27 21.39 -25.05
CA GLN A 143 -6.49 21.33 -24.25
C GLN A 143 -6.80 22.63 -23.50
N ASN A 144 -5.85 23.58 -23.42
CA ASN A 144 -5.99 24.82 -22.65
C ASN A 144 -5.43 26.04 -23.42
N PRO A 145 -5.99 26.39 -24.58
CA PRO A 145 -5.45 27.45 -25.44
C PRO A 145 -5.45 28.84 -24.80
N GLY A 146 -6.32 29.10 -23.81
CA GLY A 146 -6.41 30.39 -23.12
C GLY A 146 -5.45 30.59 -21.94
N ARG A 147 -4.63 29.60 -21.58
CA ARG A 147 -3.72 29.66 -20.40
C ARG A 147 -2.26 29.92 -20.76
N VAL A 148 -1.94 30.09 -22.04
CA VAL A 148 -0.60 30.41 -22.52
C VAL A 148 -0.62 31.85 -23.04
N ARG A 149 0.12 32.72 -22.37
CA ARG A 149 0.46 34.08 -22.84
C ARG A 149 1.98 34.16 -22.97
#